data_AF-J9FN27-F1
#
_entry.id   AF-J9FN27-F1
#
_cell.length_a   1.000
_cell.length_b   1.000
_cell.length_c   1.000
_cell.angle_alpha   90.00
_cell.angle_beta   90.00
_cell.angle_gamma   90.00
#
_symmetry.space_group_name_H-M   'P 1'
#
loop_
_entity.id
_entity.type
_entity.pdbx_description
1 polymer ?
#
loop_
_entity_poly.entity_id
_entity_poly.type
_entity_poly.pdbx_seq_one_letter_code
_entity_poly.pdbx_strand_id
1 'polypeptide(L)' 'MDDLVELGRTAGAYGFRGWVRIVPFQSGEVLQKAKTWVLTDLKGRRETLKIEAFRRHGDGFLAKWEGC' A
#
# COMPACT_ATOMS: atom_id res chain seq x y z
N MET A 1 8.42 17.06 -13.16
CA MET A 1 8.08 15.67 -13.48
C MET A 1 8.07 14.95 -12.15
N ASP A 2 6.92 14.49 -11.67
CA ASP A 2 6.88 13.74 -10.42
C ASP A 2 7.42 12.34 -10.71
N ASP A 3 8.62 12.02 -10.24
CA ASP A 3 9.31 10.74 -10.44
C ASP A 3 8.72 9.64 -9.53
N LEU A 4 7.41 9.40 -9.66
CA LEU A 4 6.72 8.34 -8.95
C LEU A 4 6.65 7.08 -9.82
N VAL A 5 6.95 5.93 -9.23
CA VAL A 5 6.86 4.62 -9.86
C VAL A 5 5.76 3.81 -9.18
N GLU A 6 4.85 3.21 -9.95
CA GLU A 6 3.83 2.33 -9.40
C GLU A 6 4.44 0.99 -8.98
N LEU A 7 4.21 0.61 -7.71
CA LEU A 7 4.77 -0.62 -7.13
C LEU A 7 3.70 -1.68 -6.86
N GLY A 8 2.42 -1.33 -6.97
CA GLY A 8 1.30 -2.22 -6.69
C GLY A 8 -0.03 -1.49 -6.58
N ARG A 9 -1.06 -2.24 -6.17
CA ARG A 9 -2.43 -1.75 -5.98
C ARG A 9 -3.05 -2.26 -4.69
N THR A 10 -4.08 -1.56 -4.21
CA THR A 10 -4.95 -2.06 -3.14
C THR A 10 -5.96 -3.07 -3.69
N ALA A 11 -6.38 -4.03 -2.86
CA ALA A 11 -7.33 -5.11 -3.19
C ALA A 11 -8.44 -5.24 -2.13
N GLY A 12 -8.79 -4.11 -1.50
CA GLY A 12 -9.90 -4.00 -0.55
C GLY A 12 -9.49 -4.20 0.92
N ALA A 13 -10.45 -3.92 1.81
CA ALA A 13 -10.27 -3.98 3.25
C ALA A 13 -10.08 -5.42 3.76
N TYR A 14 -9.26 -5.56 4.80
CA TYR A 14 -9.00 -6.79 5.53
C TYR A 14 -9.42 -6.62 7.00
N GLY A 15 -10.52 -7.28 7.38
CA GLY A 15 -11.08 -7.15 8.72
C GLY A 15 -11.57 -5.73 9.03
N PHE A 16 -11.64 -5.38 10.32
CA PHE A 16 -12.24 -4.14 10.83
C PHE A 16 -11.23 -3.17 11.47
N ARG A 17 -9.93 -3.48 11.42
CA ARG A 17 -8.86 -2.71 12.08
C ARG A 17 -7.96 -1.95 11.11
N GLY A 18 -8.50 -1.58 9.94
CA GLY A 18 -7.75 -0.73 9.02
C GLY A 18 -6.68 -1.42 8.20
N TRP A 19 -6.69 -2.75 8.13
CA TRP A 19 -5.78 -3.45 7.24
C TRP A 19 -6.33 -3.43 5.83
N VAL A 20 -5.45 -3.29 4.85
CA VAL A 20 -5.81 -3.29 3.43
C VAL A 20 -4.97 -4.32 2.71
N ARG A 21 -5.62 -5.14 1.86
CA ARG A 21 -4.92 -6.09 1.00
C ARG A 21 -4.15 -5.32 -0.07
N ILE A 22 -2.90 -5.71 -0.28
CA ILE A 22 -2.01 -5.13 -1.29
C ILE A 22 -1.58 -6.21 -2.27
N VAL A 23 -1.60 -5.88 -3.55
CA VAL A 23 -1.09 -6.71 -4.63
C VAL A 23 0.10 -5.97 -5.25
N PRO A 24 1.34 -6.37 -4.93
CA PRO A 24 2.53 -5.78 -5.54
C PRO A 24 2.64 -6.20 -7.01
N PHE A 25 3.21 -5.33 -7.85
CA PHE A 25 3.48 -5.67 -9.25
C PHE A 25 4.76 -6.52 -9.42
N GLN A 26 5.60 -6.57 -8.39
CA GLN A 26 6.84 -7.35 -8.31
C GLN A 26 6.93 -8.02 -6.92
N SER A 27 8.13 -8.29 -6.40
CA SER A 27 8.34 -8.98 -5.11
C SER A 27 7.73 -8.26 -3.88
N GLY A 28 7.53 -6.94 -3.97
CA GLY A 28 7.04 -6.11 -2.87
C GLY A 28 8.12 -5.68 -1.87
N GLU A 29 9.39 -5.99 -2.12
CA GLU A 29 10.51 -5.63 -1.21
C GLU A 29 10.64 -4.11 -1.01
N VAL A 30 10.44 -3.33 -2.08
CA VAL A 30 10.50 -1.87 -2.00
C VAL A 30 9.37 -1.33 -1.12
N LEU A 31 8.15 -1.86 -1.27
CA LEU A 31 7.01 -1.51 -0.41
C LEU A 31 7.29 -1.84 1.06
N GLN A 32 8.02 -2.93 1.33
CA GLN A 32 8.37 -3.31 2.70
C GLN A 32 9.39 -2.38 3.36
N LYS A 33 10.32 -1.81 2.57
CA LYS A 33 11.35 -0.89 3.05
C LYS A 33 10.86 0.57 3.12
N ALA A 34 10.02 0.99 2.18
CA ALA A 34 9.51 2.35 2.12
C ALA A 34 8.41 2.59 3.17
N LYS A 35 8.58 3.64 3.98
CA LYS A 35 7.60 4.07 5.00
C LYS A 35 6.66 5.18 4.54
N THR A 36 6.96 5.81 3.42
CA THR A 36 6.13 6.84 2.79
C THR A 36 5.70 6.34 1.43
N TRP A 37 4.40 6.17 1.23
CA TRP A 37 3.83 5.76 -0.04
C TRP A 37 2.99 6.91 -0.61
N VAL A 38 2.76 6.88 -1.93
CA VAL A 38 1.76 7.73 -2.57
C VAL A 38 0.66 6.81 -3.09
N LEU A 39 -0.55 6.97 -2.58
CA LEU A 39 -1.74 6.30 -3.09
C LEU A 39 -2.38 7.20 -4.14
N THR A 40 -2.58 6.66 -5.34
CA THR A 40 -3.41 7.28 -6.37
C THR A 40 -4.77 6.61 -6.35
N ASP A 41 -5.83 7.39 -6.09
CA ASP A 41 -7.20 6.88 -6.10
C ASP A 41 -7.74 6.70 -7.53
N LEU A 42 -8.95 6.14 -7.66
CA LEU A 42 -9.60 5.90 -8.95
C LEU A 42 -9.94 7.18 -9.73
N LYS A 43 -9.90 8.36 -9.08
CA LYS A 43 -10.09 9.67 -9.70
C LYS A 43 -8.75 10.35 -10.03
N GLY A 44 -7.62 9.69 -9.78
CA GLY A 44 -6.28 10.22 -9.99
C GLY A 44 -5.79 11.14 -8.86
N ARG A 45 -6.52 11.25 -7.74
CA ARG A 45 -6.06 12.04 -6.58
C ARG A 45 -4.91 11.30 -5.90
N ARG A 46 -3.83 12.03 -5.66
CA ARG A 46 -2.65 11.52 -4.95
C ARG A 46 -2.73 11.87 -3.47
N GLU A 47 -2.46 10.90 -2.62
CA GLU A 47 -2.39 11.06 -1.17
C GLU A 47 -1.13 10.40 -0.63
N THR A 48 -0.37 11.16 0.16
CA THR A 48 0.84 10.64 0.81
C THR A 48 0.44 9.86 2.06
N LEU A 49 0.77 8.58 2.09
CA LEU A 49 0.48 7.68 3.20
C LEU A 49 1.73 7.43 4.04
N LYS A 50 1.56 7.45 5.36
CA LYS A 50 2.59 7.04 6.32
C LYS A 50 2.33 5.61 6.77
N ILE A 51 3.14 4.68 6.28
CA ILE A 51 2.96 3.25 6.49
C ILE A 51 3.41 2.84 7.89
N GLU A 52 2.47 2.28 8.65
CA GLU A 52 2.72 1.74 9.98
C GLU A 52 3.25 0.31 9.88
N ALA A 53 2.61 -0.52 9.05
CA ALA A 53 2.98 -1.92 8.89
C ALA A 53 2.72 -2.42 7.47
N PHE A 54 3.62 -3.26 6.96
CA PHE A 54 3.44 -4.02 5.73
C PHE A 54 3.99 -5.44 5.92
N ARG A 55 3.15 -6.45 5.70
CA ARG A 55 3.52 -7.85 5.94
C ARG A 55 2.85 -8.81 4.97
N ARG A 56 3.48 -9.96 4.77
CA ARG A 56 2.86 -11.12 4.11
C ARG A 56 1.85 -11.78 5.05
N HIS A 57 0.71 -12.19 4.52
CA HIS A 57 -0.33 -12.94 5.23
C HIS A 57 -0.97 -13.96 4.28
N GLY A 58 -0.69 -15.25 4.51
CA GLY A 58 -0.96 -16.29 3.51
C GLY A 58 -0.24 -15.98 2.19
N ASP A 59 -0.97 -16.10 1.09
CA ASP A 59 -0.47 -15.79 -0.25
C ASP A 59 -0.50 -14.29 -0.60
N GLY A 60 -1.07 -13.46 0.28
CA GLY A 60 -1.26 -12.03 0.05
C GLY A 60 -0.34 -11.14 0.89
N PHE A 61 -0.43 -9.83 0.64
CA PHE A 61 0.18 -8.80 1.47
C PHE A 61 -0.89 -7.92 2.11
N LEU A 62 -0.58 -7.44 3.31
CA LEU A 62 -1.43 -6.52 4.06
C LEU A 62 -0.61 -5.28 4.43
N ALA A 63 -1.20 -4.10 4.25
CA ALA A 63 -0.68 -2.83 4.73
C ALA A 63 -1.63 -2.20 5.76
N LYS A 64 -1.04 -1.38 6.64
CA LYS A 64 -1.72 -0.47 7.54
C LYS A 64 -0.96 0.85 7.55
N TRP A 65 -1.68 1.97 7.58
CA TRP A 65 -1.10 3.31 7.60
C TRP A 65 -1.92 4.22 8.51
N GLU A 66 -1.34 5.37 8.87
CA GLU A 66 -2.00 6.36 9.72
C GLU A 66 -3.33 6.80 9.10
N GLY A 67 -4.42 6.72 9.88
CA GLY A 67 -5.77 7.03 9.41
C GLY A 67 -6.49 5.90 8.68
N CYS A 68 -5.89 4.70 8.58
CA CYS A 68 -6.53 3.50 8.05
C CYS A 68 -6.68 2.41 9.12
#